data_AF-A0A0C3DCH4-F1
#
_entry.id   AF-A0A0C3DCH4-F1
#
_cell.length_a   1.000
_cell.length_b   1.000
_cell.length_c   1.000
_cell.angle_alpha   90.00
_cell.angle_beta   90.00
_cell.angle_gamma   90.00
#
_symmetry.space_group_name_H-M   'P 1'
#
loop_
_entity.id
_entity.type
_entity.pdbx_description
1 polymer ?
#
loop_
_entity_poly.entity_id
_entity_poly.type
_entity_poly.pdbx_seq_one_letter_code
_entity_poly.pdbx_strand_id
1 'polypeptide(L)'
;MQLSAFLASTLLLAIPGLVSAAPTDDACSLAARDVLSARAPTCNPPKPNAQDAAAVKKYDDLMAKMSAATKAAHTGSCACPASKVTDFQKSKDKNLRTTIKTTCVNGYQTCVTQRKAANTACTQLGGTVDQGHLTAVQVCQTQLNNWKARVA
;
A
#
# COMPACT_ATOMS: atom_id res chain seq x y z
N MET A 1 47.49 11.89 -50.75
CA MET A 1 47.08 10.47 -50.63
C MET A 1 45.76 10.47 -49.86
N GLN A 2 44.61 10.59 -50.52
CA GLN A 2 43.84 9.54 -51.22
C GLN A 2 43.51 8.32 -50.34
N LEU A 3 42.19 8.20 -50.06
CA LEU A 3 41.33 7.00 -50.08
C LEU A 3 41.87 5.71 -49.46
N SER A 4 41.13 5.18 -48.48
CA SER A 4 40.29 3.99 -48.71
C SER A 4 39.32 3.74 -47.54
N ALA A 5 38.02 3.72 -47.88
CA ALA A 5 36.97 3.06 -47.13
C ALA A 5 37.13 1.54 -47.28
N PHE A 6 36.69 0.73 -46.30
CA PHE A 6 36.07 -0.59 -46.56
C PHE A 6 35.35 -1.14 -45.30
N LEU A 7 34.02 -1.21 -45.43
CA LEU A 7 33.06 -2.24 -44.96
C LEU A 7 32.98 -2.62 -43.47
N ALA A 8 31.87 -2.31 -42.79
CA ALA A 8 30.57 -3.01 -42.80
C ALA A 8 30.51 -4.21 -41.83
N SER A 9 29.77 -4.02 -40.73
CA SER A 9 28.95 -5.06 -40.11
C SER A 9 27.86 -4.37 -39.31
N THR A 10 26.70 -4.25 -39.95
CA THR A 10 25.41 -4.07 -39.29
C THR A 10 25.22 -5.14 -38.22
N LEU A 11 25.15 -4.73 -36.95
CA LEU A 11 24.43 -5.48 -35.95
C LEU A 11 23.30 -4.59 -35.43
N LEU A 12 22.14 -4.74 -36.07
CA LEU A 12 20.85 -4.39 -35.51
C LEU A 12 20.70 -5.15 -34.18
N LEU A 13 21.01 -4.50 -33.07
CA LEU A 13 20.43 -4.85 -31.79
C LEU A 13 19.31 -3.84 -31.54
N ALA A 14 18.15 -4.15 -32.12
CA ALA A 14 16.89 -3.67 -31.60
C ALA A 14 16.79 -4.19 -30.16
N ILE A 15 17.26 -3.37 -29.21
CA ILE A 15 16.95 -3.58 -27.81
C ILE A 15 15.45 -3.29 -27.72
N PRO A 16 14.58 -4.29 -27.46
CA PRO A 16 13.20 -3.97 -27.14
C PRO A 16 13.28 -3.03 -25.95
N GLY A 17 12.79 -1.80 -26.15
CA GLY A 17 12.74 -0.79 -25.12
C GLY A 17 12.21 -1.44 -23.86
N LEU A 18 13.09 -1.54 -22.85
CA LEU A 18 12.69 -1.80 -21.49
C LEU A 18 11.84 -0.60 -21.10
N VAL A 19 10.55 -0.67 -21.45
CA VAL A 19 9.51 0.05 -20.74
C VAL A 19 9.47 -0.62 -19.37
N SER A 20 10.48 -0.30 -18.56
CA SER A 20 10.32 -0.35 -17.12
C SER A 20 9.22 0.67 -16.86
N ALA A 21 7.98 0.19 -16.88
CA ALA A 21 6.92 0.80 -16.12
C ALA A 21 7.39 0.72 -14.66
N ALA A 22 8.28 1.64 -14.29
CA ALA A 22 8.46 2.02 -12.92
C ALA A 22 7.04 2.28 -12.42
N PRO A 23 6.56 1.56 -11.39
CA PRO A 23 5.26 1.84 -10.85
C PRO A 23 5.29 3.32 -10.49
N THR A 24 4.53 4.13 -11.23
CA THR A 24 4.34 5.54 -10.89
C THR A 24 3.79 5.49 -9.49
N ASP A 25 4.62 5.88 -8.52
CA ASP A 25 4.21 5.98 -7.12
C ASP A 25 2.89 6.73 -7.11
N ASP A 26 1.80 6.00 -6.86
CA ASP A 26 0.47 6.58 -6.84
C ASP A 26 0.51 7.78 -5.90
N ALA A 27 -0.25 8.84 -6.18
CA ALA A 27 -0.34 9.99 -5.26
C ALA A 27 -0.70 9.56 -3.81
N CYS A 28 -1.25 8.35 -3.65
CA CYS A 28 -1.43 7.69 -2.37
C CYS A 28 -0.15 7.14 -1.72
N SER A 29 0.81 6.63 -2.50
CA SER A 29 2.14 6.18 -2.03
C SER A 29 2.85 7.31 -1.29
N LEU A 30 2.89 8.53 -1.84
CA LEU A 30 3.59 9.66 -1.23
C LEU A 30 2.88 10.22 0.02
N ALA A 31 1.55 10.39 -0.02
CA ALA A 31 0.79 10.94 1.11
C ALA A 31 0.62 9.96 2.28
N ALA A 32 0.51 8.66 2.00
CA ALA A 32 0.50 7.64 3.04
C ALA A 32 1.93 7.36 3.56
N ARG A 33 2.96 7.51 2.72
CA ARG A 33 4.35 7.40 3.16
C ARG A 33 4.65 8.43 4.25
N ASP A 34 4.33 9.71 4.10
CA ASP A 34 4.71 10.70 5.12
C ASP A 34 4.08 10.49 6.51
N VAL A 35 2.90 9.85 6.58
CA VAL A 35 2.26 9.51 7.87
C VAL A 35 2.72 8.15 8.41
N LEU A 36 3.33 7.30 7.58
CA LEU A 36 3.74 5.92 7.92
C LEU A 36 5.27 5.68 7.85
N SER A 37 6.09 6.65 7.45
CA SER A 37 7.50 6.47 7.05
C SER A 37 8.51 6.56 8.19
N ALA A 38 8.15 7.08 9.36
CA ALA A 38 9.13 7.29 10.43
C ALA A 38 9.67 5.97 11.02
N ARG A 39 8.85 4.91 11.01
CA ARG A 39 9.25 3.50 11.20
C ARG A 39 8.22 2.64 10.48
N ALA A 40 8.58 2.01 9.37
CA ALA A 40 7.71 0.99 8.80
C ALA A 40 7.45 -0.07 9.89
N PRO A 41 6.19 -0.35 10.27
CA PRO A 41 5.90 -1.39 11.25
C PRO A 41 6.52 -2.69 10.77
N THR A 42 7.47 -3.22 11.52
CA THR A 42 8.23 -4.41 11.11
C THR A 42 7.72 -5.58 11.93
N CYS A 43 6.89 -6.41 11.29
CA CYS A 43 6.65 -7.74 11.82
C CYS A 43 7.90 -8.58 11.53
N ASN A 44 8.67 -8.91 12.56
CA ASN A 44 9.86 -9.76 12.47
C ASN A 44 9.59 -11.13 13.12
N PRO A 45 8.75 -11.97 12.51
CA PRO A 45 8.46 -13.27 13.08
C PRO A 45 9.67 -14.20 12.96
N PRO A 46 9.90 -15.09 13.94
CA PRO A 46 10.93 -16.11 13.84
C PRO A 46 10.64 -17.03 12.65
N LYS A 47 11.63 -17.24 11.78
CA LYS A 47 11.51 -18.20 10.68
C LYS A 47 11.59 -19.63 11.25
N PRO A 48 10.69 -20.54 10.83
CA PRO A 48 10.74 -21.93 11.24
C PRO A 48 11.96 -22.63 10.64
N ASN A 49 12.30 -23.79 11.20
CA ASN A 49 13.32 -24.66 10.63
C ASN A 49 12.86 -25.15 9.24
N ALA A 50 13.73 -25.02 8.23
CA ALA A 50 13.50 -25.46 6.86
C ALA A 50 13.21 -26.97 6.70
N GLN A 51 13.61 -27.82 7.66
CA GLN A 51 13.29 -29.26 7.63
C GLN A 51 11.85 -29.57 8.06
N ASP A 52 11.14 -28.63 8.69
CA ASP A 52 9.72 -28.77 9.02
C ASP A 52 8.85 -28.14 7.92
N ALA A 53 8.57 -28.93 6.88
CA ALA A 53 7.81 -28.47 5.73
C ALA A 53 6.41 -27.94 6.09
N ALA A 54 5.77 -28.50 7.12
CA ALA A 54 4.45 -28.05 7.57
C ALA A 54 4.54 -26.67 8.25
N ALA A 55 5.55 -26.47 9.11
CA ALA A 55 5.80 -25.17 9.74
C ALA A 55 6.20 -24.10 8.72
N VAL A 56 7.06 -24.44 7.74
CA VAL A 56 7.44 -23.55 6.63
C VAL A 56 6.21 -23.14 5.83
N LYS A 57 5.37 -24.10 5.42
CA LYS A 57 4.15 -23.78 4.66
C LYS A 57 3.20 -22.86 5.45
N LYS A 58 2.98 -23.15 6.74
CA LYS A 58 2.13 -22.32 7.60
C LYS A 58 2.69 -20.90 7.73
N TYR A 59 4.01 -20.77 7.88
CA TYR A 59 4.69 -19.48 7.92
C TYR A 59 4.49 -18.69 6.62
N ASP A 60 4.71 -19.31 5.46
CA ASP A 60 4.55 -18.67 4.15
C ASP A 60 3.10 -18.24 3.89
N ASP A 61 2.12 -19.09 4.21
CA ASP A 61 0.69 -18.78 4.08
C ASP A 61 0.30 -17.57 4.95
N LEU A 62 0.82 -17.50 6.19
CA LEU A 62 0.54 -16.39 7.11
C LEU A 62 1.26 -15.10 6.70
N MET A 63 2.51 -15.18 6.21
CA MET A 63 3.22 -14.05 5.64
C MET A 63 2.50 -13.48 4.41
N ALA A 64 2.01 -14.35 3.53
CA ALA A 64 1.21 -13.96 2.38
C ALA A 64 -0.10 -13.27 2.81
N LYS A 65 -0.81 -13.80 3.80
CA LYS A 65 -2.01 -13.17 4.39
C LYS A 65 -1.70 -11.79 4.98
N MET A 66 -0.62 -11.66 5.74
CA MET A 66 -0.20 -10.38 6.32
C MET A 66 0.13 -9.34 5.24
N SER A 67 0.85 -9.75 4.20
CA SER A 67 1.19 -8.91 3.05
C SER A 67 -0.08 -8.45 2.29
N ALA A 68 -0.98 -9.39 2.00
CA ALA A 68 -2.25 -9.10 1.34
C ALA A 68 -3.12 -8.13 2.16
N ALA A 69 -3.22 -8.35 3.48
CA ALA A 69 -3.94 -7.45 4.38
C ALA A 69 -3.29 -6.05 4.41
N THR A 70 -1.96 -5.97 4.45
CA THR A 70 -1.25 -4.69 4.41
C THR A 70 -1.50 -3.93 3.10
N LYS A 71 -1.49 -4.62 1.96
CA LYS A 71 -1.83 -4.05 0.66
C LYS A 71 -3.28 -3.55 0.62
N ALA A 72 -4.22 -4.37 1.07
CA ALA A 72 -5.64 -4.01 1.13
C ALA A 72 -5.89 -2.82 2.06
N ALA A 73 -5.17 -2.72 3.17
CA ALA A 73 -5.22 -1.57 4.06
C ALA A 73 -4.80 -0.28 3.35
N HIS A 74 -3.70 -0.35 2.59
CA HIS A 74 -3.23 0.78 1.79
C HIS A 74 -4.26 1.17 0.73
N THR A 75 -4.75 0.23 -0.07
CA THR A 75 -5.83 0.48 -1.05
C THR A 75 -7.05 1.14 -0.42
N GLY A 76 -7.46 0.68 0.78
CA GLY A 76 -8.55 1.31 1.54
C GLY A 76 -8.29 2.77 1.86
N SER A 77 -7.09 3.10 2.37
CA SER A 77 -6.71 4.50 2.63
C SER A 77 -6.63 5.34 1.35
N CYS A 78 -6.21 4.74 0.23
CA CYS A 78 -6.11 5.39 -1.07
C CYS A 78 -7.44 5.71 -1.74
N ALA A 79 -8.54 5.08 -1.31
CA ALA A 79 -9.87 5.42 -1.82
C ALA A 79 -10.29 6.86 -1.48
N CYS A 80 -9.60 7.50 -0.53
CA CYS A 80 -9.85 8.87 -0.09
C CYS A 80 -8.61 9.77 -0.18
N PRO A 81 -8.14 10.10 -1.39
CA PRO A 81 -6.99 10.99 -1.57
C PRO A 81 -7.31 12.42 -1.15
N ALA A 82 -6.28 13.25 -0.97
CA ALA A 82 -6.43 14.65 -0.56
C ALA A 82 -7.37 15.45 -1.49
N SER A 83 -7.41 15.13 -2.79
CA SER A 83 -8.34 15.75 -3.73
C SER A 83 -9.81 15.56 -3.33
N LYS A 84 -10.20 14.42 -2.76
CA LYS A 84 -11.56 14.18 -2.26
C LYS A 84 -11.92 15.07 -1.07
N VAL A 85 -10.94 15.45 -0.24
CA VAL A 85 -11.15 16.43 0.84
C VAL A 85 -11.50 17.79 0.24
N THR A 86 -10.74 18.22 -0.76
CA THR A 86 -10.96 19.49 -1.47
C THR A 86 -12.31 19.51 -2.18
N ASP A 87 -12.64 18.46 -2.92
CA ASP A 87 -13.92 18.33 -3.63
C ASP A 87 -15.10 18.37 -2.66
N PHE A 88 -14.98 17.66 -1.51
CA PHE A 88 -16.02 17.66 -0.47
C PHE A 88 -16.24 19.05 0.14
N GLN A 89 -15.17 19.81 0.37
CA GLN A 89 -15.23 21.14 0.99
C GLN A 89 -15.78 22.21 0.03
N LYS A 90 -15.46 22.11 -1.28
CA LYS A 90 -15.87 23.10 -2.27
C LYS A 90 -17.25 22.82 -2.87
N SER A 91 -17.69 21.57 -2.87
CA SER A 91 -18.97 21.19 -3.47
C SER A 91 -20.16 21.75 -2.67
N LYS A 92 -21.14 22.31 -3.39
CA LYS A 92 -22.48 22.61 -2.87
C LYS A 92 -23.49 21.48 -3.14
N ASP A 93 -23.09 20.48 -3.93
CA ASP A 93 -23.93 19.33 -4.27
C ASP A 93 -23.89 18.29 -3.14
N LYS A 94 -25.03 18.14 -2.45
CA LYS A 94 -25.23 17.18 -1.36
C LYS A 94 -25.06 15.72 -1.80
N ASN A 95 -25.41 15.38 -3.05
CA ASN A 95 -25.26 14.01 -3.56
C ASN A 95 -23.79 13.67 -3.80
N LEU A 96 -23.03 14.62 -4.37
CA LEU A 96 -21.59 14.47 -4.53
C LEU A 96 -20.89 14.37 -3.17
N ARG A 97 -21.23 15.23 -2.21
CA ARG A 97 -20.68 15.19 -0.85
C ARG A 97 -21.00 13.87 -0.14
N THR A 98 -22.23 13.36 -0.29
CA THR A 98 -22.62 12.04 0.24
C THR A 98 -21.82 10.92 -0.39
N THR A 99 -21.64 10.94 -1.71
CA THR A 99 -20.83 9.94 -2.42
C THR A 99 -19.38 9.96 -1.93
N ILE A 100 -18.76 11.15 -1.84
CA ILE A 100 -17.39 11.29 -1.36
C ILE A 100 -17.27 10.81 0.09
N LYS A 101 -18.19 11.21 0.98
CA LYS A 101 -18.20 10.78 2.38
C LYS A 101 -18.28 9.26 2.48
N THR A 102 -19.21 8.63 1.77
CA THR A 102 -19.39 7.18 1.77
C THR A 102 -18.13 6.45 1.29
N THR A 103 -17.54 6.90 0.18
CA THR A 103 -16.28 6.34 -0.34
C THR A 103 -15.16 6.43 0.68
N CYS A 104 -14.99 7.59 1.32
CA CYS A 104 -13.95 7.79 2.31
C CYS A 104 -14.18 6.97 3.59
N VAL A 105 -15.42 6.91 4.10
CA VAL A 105 -15.78 6.07 5.26
C VAL A 105 -15.51 4.60 4.97
N ASN A 106 -15.93 4.09 3.80
CA ASN A 106 -15.71 2.69 3.42
C ASN A 106 -14.22 2.38 3.23
N GLY A 107 -13.46 3.30 2.62
CA GLY A 107 -12.02 3.20 2.44
C GLY A 107 -11.27 3.11 3.78
N TYR A 108 -11.51 4.04 4.69
CA TYR A 108 -10.86 4.03 6.01
C TYR A 108 -11.35 2.88 6.90
N GLN A 109 -12.61 2.44 6.78
CA GLN A 109 -13.09 1.24 7.45
C GLN A 109 -12.33 -0.01 6.96
N THR A 110 -12.09 -0.12 5.66
CA THR A 110 -11.25 -1.17 5.06
C THR A 110 -9.83 -1.08 5.61
N CYS A 111 -9.24 0.12 5.68
CA CYS A 111 -7.92 0.28 6.27
C CYS A 111 -7.85 -0.25 7.70
N VAL A 112 -8.78 0.16 8.58
CA VAL A 112 -8.80 -0.30 9.98
C VAL A 112 -8.89 -1.82 10.08
N THR A 113 -9.83 -2.43 9.35
CA THR A 113 -10.05 -3.88 9.36
C THR A 113 -8.78 -4.62 8.92
N GLN A 114 -8.17 -4.17 7.83
CA GLN A 114 -7.04 -4.86 7.24
C GLN A 114 -5.72 -4.63 8.00
N ARG A 115 -5.52 -3.46 8.63
CA ARG A 115 -4.41 -3.25 9.57
C ARG A 115 -4.52 -4.18 10.78
N LYS A 116 -5.71 -4.34 11.35
CA LYS A 116 -5.95 -5.29 12.45
C LYS A 116 -5.70 -6.75 12.02
N ALA A 117 -6.12 -7.11 10.80
CA ALA A 117 -5.85 -8.44 10.24
C ALA A 117 -4.34 -8.69 10.05
N ALA A 118 -3.58 -7.71 9.54
CA ALA A 118 -2.13 -7.80 9.43
C ALA A 118 -1.45 -7.98 10.79
N ASN A 119 -1.86 -7.21 11.81
CA ASN A 119 -1.32 -7.33 13.18
C ASN A 119 -1.64 -8.70 13.80
N THR A 120 -2.83 -9.24 13.51
CA THR A 120 -3.23 -10.58 13.95
C THR A 120 -2.36 -11.65 13.30
N ALA A 121 -2.14 -11.57 11.98
CA ALA A 121 -1.24 -12.48 11.27
C ALA A 121 0.19 -12.40 11.80
N CYS A 122 0.68 -11.19 12.11
CA CYS A 122 1.98 -11.01 12.75
C CYS A 122 2.10 -11.75 14.09
N THR A 123 1.07 -11.63 14.93
CA THR A 123 1.02 -12.33 16.23
C THR A 123 0.97 -13.86 16.04
N GLN A 124 0.20 -14.34 15.05
CA GLN A 124 0.12 -15.78 14.73
C GLN A 124 1.44 -16.36 14.21
N LEU A 125 2.29 -15.51 13.61
CA LEU A 125 3.64 -15.84 13.19
C LEU A 125 4.66 -15.79 14.35
N GLY A 126 4.25 -15.42 15.56
CA GLY A 126 5.15 -15.22 16.70
C GLY A 126 5.92 -13.89 16.67
N GLY A 127 5.53 -12.96 15.79
CA GLY A 127 6.05 -11.60 15.75
C GLY A 127 5.44 -10.70 16.83
N THR A 128 6.08 -9.55 17.05
CA THR A 128 5.59 -8.53 18.00
C THR A 128 4.88 -7.41 17.27
N VAL A 129 3.69 -7.04 17.76
CA VAL A 129 2.97 -5.84 17.32
C VAL A 129 3.57 -4.63 18.04
N ASP A 130 4.47 -3.92 17.36
CA ASP A 130 5.14 -2.73 17.90
C ASP A 130 4.25 -1.46 17.86
N GLN A 131 4.77 -0.35 18.39
CA GLN A 131 4.08 0.94 18.38
C GLN A 131 3.75 1.43 16.96
N GLY A 132 4.55 1.09 15.94
CA GLY A 132 4.27 1.43 14.55
C GLY A 132 3.00 0.74 14.06
N HIS A 133 2.78 -0.52 14.41
CA HIS A 133 1.58 -1.28 14.04
C HIS A 133 0.33 -0.69 14.69
N LEU A 134 0.43 -0.30 15.97
CA LEU A 134 -0.67 0.33 16.70
C LEU A 134 -1.00 1.71 16.11
N THR A 135 0.04 2.49 15.80
CA THR A 135 -0.10 3.82 15.17
C THR A 135 -0.77 3.71 13.81
N ALA A 136 -0.41 2.71 12.99
CA ALA A 136 -1.04 2.50 11.68
C ALA A 136 -2.56 2.22 11.79
N VAL A 137 -3.00 1.45 12.79
CA VAL A 137 -4.44 1.26 13.07
C VAL A 137 -5.08 2.57 13.51
N GLN A 138 -4.42 3.30 14.43
CA GLN A 138 -4.94 4.54 14.99
C GLN A 138 -5.11 5.63 13.92
N VAL A 139 -4.14 5.80 13.01
CA VAL A 139 -4.25 6.74 11.88
C VAL A 139 -5.49 6.46 11.05
N CYS A 140 -5.71 5.20 10.66
CA CYS A 140 -6.90 4.84 9.89
C CYS A 140 -8.20 5.01 10.68
N GLN A 141 -8.18 4.74 11.99
CA GLN A 141 -9.34 4.96 12.87
C GLN A 141 -9.68 6.44 13.04
N THR A 142 -8.67 7.30 13.23
CA THR A 142 -8.82 8.75 13.32
C THR A 142 -9.44 9.30 12.04
N GLN A 143 -8.91 8.90 10.88
CA GLN A 143 -9.46 9.34 9.60
C GLN A 143 -10.88 8.84 9.35
N LEU A 144 -11.18 7.59 9.71
CA LEU A 144 -12.54 7.06 9.68
C LEU A 144 -13.51 7.92 10.51
N ASN A 145 -13.13 8.25 11.74
CA ASN A 145 -13.95 9.05 12.64
C ASN A 145 -14.13 10.48 12.11
N ASN A 146 -13.05 11.09 11.61
CA ASN A 146 -13.07 12.41 10.98
C ASN A 146 -14.06 12.46 9.80
N TRP A 147 -14.10 11.42 8.97
CA TRP A 147 -15.03 11.35 7.84
C TRP A 147 -16.47 11.07 8.27
N LYS A 148 -16.69 10.20 9.27
CA LYS A 148 -18.03 9.96 9.83
C LYS A 148 -18.67 11.22 10.40
N ALA A 149 -17.88 12.07 11.06
CA ALA A 149 -18.33 13.31 11.69
C ALA A 149 -18.69 14.44 10.70
N ARG A 150 -18.28 14.36 9.43
CA ARG A 150 -18.60 15.39 8.42
C ARG A 150 -20.09 15.36 8.07
N VAL A 151 -20.73 16.53 8.02
CA VAL A 151 -22.09 16.66 7.48
C VAL A 151 -21.99 16.66 5.95
N ALA A 152 -22.68 15.72 5.29
CA ALA A 152 -22.72 15.60 3.82
C ALA A 152 -23.66 16.62 3.17
#